data_AF-A0A1N6RJF7-F1
#
_entry.id   AF-A0A1N6RJF7-F1
#
_cell.length_a   1.000
_cell.length_b   1.000
_cell.length_c   1.000
_cell.angle_alpha   90.00
_cell.angle_beta   90.00
_cell.angle_gamma   90.00
#
_symmetry.space_group_name_H-M   'P 1'
#
loop_
_entity.id
_entity.type
_entity.pdbx_description
1 polymer ?
#
loop_
_entity_poly.entity_id
_entity_poly.type
_entity_poly.pdbx_seq_one_letter_code
_entity_poly.pdbx_strand_id
1 'polypeptide(L)'
;MSSQLTLDDIVAHLDDLPSLPAVVMELLNSIDQEDVDISVLAKKVSYDQALTAKNLRLANSSHYGLQVKATTIQQAITYLGFQTTRSLITSAAITGCFPEGRCPGFDDKAFWRHSVATAACAKVLARQIRFNQDYAFTAGLLHNIGRLVLVSSFPAHYAQVIAHQAAQDCTLLEAEQAVLGVDHVQAGVALAEHWNFSDTMRLAIGNYLQPEVPGAGFLAALIHVANAIVCALDLAQAGDDMVPRVSPVAWDALGLGEDTYLQLFREIELRYDEITTALLS
;
A
#
# COMPACT_ATOMS: atom_id res chain seq x y z
N MET A 1 -20.00 23.35 16.81
CA MET A 1 -18.68 22.71 16.77
C MET A 1 -18.93 21.23 16.90
N SER A 2 -18.74 20.45 15.84
CA SER A 2 -18.74 18.98 15.98
C SER A 2 -17.61 18.63 16.94
N SER A 3 -17.85 17.69 17.86
CA SER A 3 -16.80 17.12 18.70
C SER A 3 -15.73 16.53 17.79
N GLN A 4 -14.44 16.73 18.13
CA GLN A 4 -13.36 15.99 17.48
C GLN A 4 -13.57 14.49 17.69
N LEU A 5 -13.18 13.69 16.70
CA LEU A 5 -13.19 12.24 16.77
C LEU A 5 -12.09 11.75 17.72
N THR A 6 -12.31 10.59 18.30
CA THR A 6 -11.36 9.87 19.14
C THR A 6 -10.94 8.57 18.49
N LEU A 7 -9.86 7.96 18.98
CA LEU A 7 -9.46 6.63 18.52
C LEU A 7 -10.55 5.58 18.79
N ASP A 8 -11.29 5.73 19.89
CA ASP A 8 -12.41 4.84 20.22
C ASP A 8 -13.53 4.94 19.17
N ASP A 9 -13.78 6.14 18.63
CA ASP A 9 -14.73 6.32 17.52
C ASP A 9 -14.23 5.59 16.27
N ILE A 10 -12.93 5.61 15.97
CA ILE A 10 -12.37 4.86 14.85
C ILE A 10 -12.57 3.36 15.06
N VAL A 11 -12.17 2.85 16.23
CA VAL A 11 -12.27 1.42 16.57
C VAL A 11 -13.70 0.92 16.47
N ALA A 12 -14.68 1.72 16.92
CA ALA A 12 -16.09 1.36 16.85
C ALA A 12 -16.64 1.18 15.43
N HIS A 13 -15.99 1.77 14.41
CA HIS A 13 -16.41 1.66 13.02
C HIS A 13 -15.57 0.65 12.21
N LEU A 14 -14.59 -0.03 12.82
CA LEU A 14 -13.77 -1.02 12.10
C LEU A 14 -14.58 -2.24 11.68
N ASP A 15 -15.60 -2.63 12.46
CA ASP A 15 -16.49 -3.75 12.14
C ASP A 15 -17.37 -3.48 10.90
N ASP A 16 -17.58 -2.21 10.53
CA ASP A 16 -18.33 -1.80 9.33
C ASP A 16 -17.47 -1.82 8.07
N LEU A 17 -16.15 -2.00 8.21
CA LEU A 17 -15.24 -2.09 7.08
C LEU A 17 -15.30 -3.48 6.42
N PRO A 18 -15.04 -3.54 5.11
CA PRO A 18 -14.93 -4.80 4.39
C PRO A 18 -13.87 -5.71 5.05
N SER A 19 -14.28 -6.93 5.42
CA SER A 19 -13.32 -7.93 5.88
C SER A 19 -12.43 -8.40 4.73
N LEU A 20 -11.14 -8.59 5.01
CA LEU A 20 -10.24 -9.22 4.04
C LEU A 20 -10.67 -10.67 3.79
N PRO A 21 -10.79 -11.12 2.52
CA PRO A 21 -11.04 -12.52 2.24
C PRO A 21 -10.00 -13.42 2.90
N ALA A 22 -10.42 -14.59 3.42
CA ALA A 22 -9.54 -15.49 4.17
C ALA A 22 -8.25 -15.88 3.39
N VAL A 23 -8.36 -16.01 2.06
CA VAL A 23 -7.19 -16.27 1.19
C VAL A 23 -6.17 -15.13 1.20
N VAL A 24 -6.61 -13.89 1.39
CA VAL A 24 -5.76 -12.70 1.46
C VAL A 24 -5.08 -12.63 2.81
N MET A 25 -5.82 -12.88 3.89
CA MET A 25 -5.24 -12.99 5.23
C MET A 25 -4.17 -14.08 5.28
N GLU A 26 -4.43 -15.23 4.65
CA GLU A 26 -3.45 -16.30 4.54
C GLU A 26 -2.23 -15.87 3.70
N LEU A 27 -2.42 -15.18 2.57
CA LEU A 27 -1.34 -14.61 1.76
C LEU A 27 -0.45 -13.64 2.53
N LEU A 28 -1.05 -12.78 3.35
CA LEU A 28 -0.36 -11.78 4.15
C LEU A 28 0.39 -12.43 5.32
N ASN A 29 -0.23 -13.40 5.98
CA ASN A 29 0.39 -14.15 7.09
C ASN A 29 1.44 -15.16 6.61
N SER A 30 1.37 -15.58 5.35
CA SER A 30 2.37 -16.48 4.76
C SER A 30 3.63 -15.73 4.31
N ILE A 31 3.73 -14.40 4.48
CA ILE A 31 4.97 -13.64 4.18
C ILE A 31 6.09 -14.07 5.15
N ASP A 32 5.72 -14.50 6.37
CA ASP A 32 6.63 -15.06 7.37
C ASP A 32 7.07 -16.51 7.09
N GLN A 33 6.47 -17.19 6.12
CA GLN A 33 6.71 -18.60 5.87
C GLN A 33 7.59 -18.79 4.63
N GLU A 34 8.75 -19.44 4.81
CA GLU A 34 9.69 -19.74 3.71
C GLU A 34 9.14 -20.80 2.73
N ASP A 35 8.25 -21.68 3.18
CA ASP A 35 7.73 -22.84 2.42
C ASP A 35 6.21 -22.77 2.14
N VAL A 36 5.76 -21.75 1.40
CA VAL A 36 4.35 -21.68 0.98
C VAL A 36 4.10 -22.55 -0.25
N ASP A 37 3.18 -23.51 -0.15
CA ASP A 37 2.76 -24.30 -1.32
C ASP A 37 1.94 -23.44 -2.30
N ILE A 38 2.62 -23.06 -3.38
CA ILE A 38 2.12 -22.24 -4.48
C ILE A 38 0.84 -22.81 -5.08
N SER A 39 0.73 -24.14 -5.18
CA SER A 39 -0.43 -24.81 -5.78
C SER A 39 -1.67 -24.66 -4.92
N VAL A 40 -1.49 -24.66 -3.59
CA VAL A 40 -2.56 -24.46 -2.61
C VAL A 40 -3.07 -23.03 -2.68
N LEU A 41 -2.17 -22.05 -2.73
CA LEU A 41 -2.50 -20.64 -2.80
C LEU A 41 -3.22 -20.28 -4.11
N ALA A 42 -2.68 -20.73 -5.24
CA ALA A 42 -3.29 -20.54 -6.56
C ALA A 42 -4.70 -21.15 -6.62
N LYS A 43 -4.88 -22.33 -6.01
CA LYS A 43 -6.17 -23.00 -5.93
C LYS A 43 -7.16 -22.22 -5.06
N LYS A 44 -6.73 -21.68 -3.93
CA LYS A 44 -7.57 -20.84 -3.07
C LYS A 44 -8.02 -19.57 -3.77
N VAL A 45 -7.11 -18.88 -4.45
CA VAL A 45 -7.44 -17.69 -5.27
C VAL A 45 -8.41 -18.05 -6.39
N SER A 46 -8.25 -19.23 -7.01
CA SER A 46 -9.14 -19.69 -8.09
C SER A 46 -10.60 -19.89 -7.66
N TYR A 47 -10.88 -20.02 -6.36
CA TYR A 47 -12.26 -20.10 -5.85
C TYR A 47 -12.94 -18.74 -5.75
N ASP A 48 -12.18 -17.64 -5.76
CA ASP A 48 -12.73 -16.29 -5.82
C ASP A 48 -12.76 -15.83 -7.28
N GLN A 49 -13.98 -15.70 -7.83
CA GLN A 49 -14.18 -15.32 -9.22
C GLN A 49 -13.68 -13.89 -9.51
N ALA A 50 -13.86 -12.96 -8.57
CA ALA A 50 -13.47 -11.57 -8.75
C ALA A 50 -11.94 -11.42 -8.72
N LEU A 51 -11.27 -12.02 -7.73
CA LEU A 51 -9.82 -12.06 -7.64
C LEU A 51 -9.22 -12.78 -8.84
N THR A 52 -9.81 -13.91 -9.25
CA THR A 52 -9.34 -14.65 -10.43
C THR A 52 -9.42 -13.79 -11.69
N ALA A 53 -10.56 -13.15 -11.93
CA ALA A 53 -10.75 -12.31 -13.10
C ALA A 53 -9.79 -11.11 -13.12
N LYS A 54 -9.59 -10.43 -11.96
CA LYS A 54 -8.62 -9.33 -11.84
C LYS A 54 -7.20 -9.81 -12.15
N ASN A 55 -6.77 -10.92 -11.54
CA ASN A 55 -5.42 -11.46 -11.74
C ASN A 55 -5.17 -11.95 -13.17
N LEU A 56 -6.15 -12.61 -13.80
CA LEU A 56 -6.02 -13.02 -15.20
C LEU A 56 -5.99 -11.83 -16.15
N ARG A 57 -6.79 -10.78 -15.92
CA ARG A 57 -6.77 -9.54 -16.72
C ARG A 57 -5.39 -8.89 -16.64
N LEU A 58 -4.85 -8.84 -15.44
CA LEU A 58 -3.54 -8.29 -15.13
C LEU A 58 -2.41 -9.10 -15.76
N ALA A 59 -2.43 -10.43 -15.63
CA ALA A 59 -1.46 -11.31 -16.29
C ALA A 59 -1.50 -11.22 -17.82
N ASN A 60 -2.67 -10.95 -18.39
CA ASN A 60 -2.87 -10.81 -19.84
C ASN A 60 -2.75 -9.38 -20.36
N SER A 61 -2.32 -8.43 -19.52
CA SER A 61 -2.11 -7.05 -19.96
C SER A 61 -1.03 -6.97 -21.04
N SER A 62 -1.11 -5.96 -21.90
CA SER A 62 -0.12 -5.72 -22.96
C SER A 62 1.31 -5.59 -22.43
N HIS A 63 1.46 -5.19 -21.16
CA HIS A 63 2.74 -5.08 -20.47
C HIS A 63 3.52 -6.41 -20.44
N TYR A 64 2.85 -7.52 -20.10
CA TYR A 64 3.53 -8.82 -20.02
C TYR A 64 3.73 -9.49 -21.38
N GLY A 65 3.11 -8.97 -22.44
CA GLY A 65 3.37 -9.40 -23.82
C GLY A 65 3.17 -10.90 -24.06
N LEU A 66 2.29 -11.56 -23.29
CA LEU A 66 2.09 -12.99 -23.37
C LEU A 66 1.61 -13.40 -24.77
N GLN A 67 2.38 -14.28 -25.42
CA GLN A 67 2.02 -14.85 -26.73
C GLN A 67 0.73 -15.68 -26.64
N VAL A 68 0.51 -16.34 -25.51
CA VAL A 68 -0.69 -17.12 -25.20
C VAL A 68 -1.28 -16.57 -23.91
N LYS A 69 -2.57 -16.21 -23.94
CA LYS A 69 -3.25 -15.67 -22.76
C LYS A 69 -3.30 -16.71 -21.64
N ALA A 70 -2.95 -16.30 -20.43
CA ALA A 70 -3.21 -17.06 -19.22
C ALA A 70 -4.73 -17.18 -19.00
N THR A 71 -5.21 -18.41 -18.82
CA THR A 71 -6.61 -18.73 -18.54
C THR A 71 -6.82 -19.26 -17.13
N THR A 72 -5.73 -19.55 -16.40
CA THR A 72 -5.74 -19.99 -15.01
C THR A 72 -4.68 -19.27 -14.18
N ILE A 73 -4.86 -19.21 -12.86
CA ILE A 73 -3.86 -18.62 -11.95
C ILE A 73 -2.54 -19.39 -12.02
N GLN A 74 -2.58 -20.71 -12.19
CA GLN A 74 -1.38 -21.53 -12.37
C GLN A 74 -0.61 -21.15 -13.64
N GLN A 75 -1.30 -20.85 -14.74
CA GLN A 75 -0.65 -20.34 -15.96
C GLN A 75 -0.04 -18.95 -15.72
N ALA A 76 -0.75 -18.05 -15.04
CA ALA A 76 -0.20 -16.74 -14.66
C ALA A 76 1.08 -16.88 -13.82
N ILE A 77 1.08 -17.76 -12.82
CA ILE A 77 2.27 -18.06 -12.00
C ILE A 77 3.43 -18.59 -12.87
N THR A 78 3.13 -19.47 -13.82
CA THR A 78 4.14 -20.06 -14.72
C THR A 78 4.76 -19.00 -15.63
N TYR A 79 3.97 -18.06 -16.14
CA TYR A 79 4.44 -17.06 -17.09
C TYR A 79 5.11 -15.85 -16.42
N LEU A 80 4.53 -15.37 -15.31
CA LEU A 80 5.00 -14.15 -14.63
C LEU A 80 5.98 -14.43 -13.49
N GLY A 81 6.03 -15.67 -13.05
CA GLY A 81 6.69 -16.05 -11.80
C GLY A 81 5.81 -15.84 -10.57
N PHE A 82 6.16 -16.57 -9.52
CA PHE A 82 5.42 -16.58 -8.26
C PHE A 82 5.38 -15.21 -7.59
N GLN A 83 6.53 -14.55 -7.48
CA GLN A 83 6.66 -13.32 -6.70
C GLN A 83 5.90 -12.14 -7.31
N THR A 84 5.86 -12.07 -8.65
CA THR A 84 5.02 -11.10 -9.35
C THR A 84 3.56 -11.45 -9.11
N THR A 85 3.14 -12.68 -9.39
CA THR A 85 1.75 -13.10 -9.24
C THR A 85 1.22 -12.89 -7.81
N ARG A 86 2.04 -13.13 -6.78
CA ARG A 86 1.68 -12.85 -5.39
C ARG A 86 1.39 -11.36 -5.16
N SER A 87 2.29 -10.47 -5.59
CA SER A 87 2.08 -9.01 -5.51
C SER A 87 0.79 -8.59 -6.21
N LEU A 88 0.49 -9.17 -7.37
CA LEU A 88 -0.73 -8.90 -8.14
C LEU A 88 -1.99 -9.35 -7.40
N ILE A 89 -1.98 -10.55 -6.82
CA ILE A 89 -3.10 -11.09 -6.04
C ILE A 89 -3.35 -10.22 -4.81
N THR A 90 -2.30 -9.93 -4.03
CA THR A 90 -2.38 -9.10 -2.83
C THR A 90 -2.95 -7.72 -3.16
N SER A 91 -2.46 -7.09 -4.23
CA SER A 91 -2.93 -5.76 -4.65
C SER A 91 -4.37 -5.77 -5.15
N ALA A 92 -4.74 -6.74 -5.99
CA ALA A 92 -6.11 -6.86 -6.52
C ALA A 92 -7.14 -7.12 -5.41
N ALA A 93 -6.71 -7.80 -4.34
CA ALA A 93 -7.57 -8.11 -3.22
C ALA A 93 -7.76 -6.93 -2.27
N ILE A 94 -6.67 -6.27 -1.87
CA ILE A 94 -6.75 -5.11 -0.99
C ILE A 94 -7.50 -3.97 -1.68
N THR A 95 -7.19 -3.67 -2.95
CA THR A 95 -7.90 -2.64 -3.72
C THR A 95 -9.38 -2.97 -3.91
N GLY A 96 -9.72 -4.25 -4.01
CA GLY A 96 -11.10 -4.70 -4.17
C GLY A 96 -11.96 -4.65 -2.91
N CYS A 97 -11.36 -4.48 -1.72
CA CYS A 97 -12.11 -4.44 -0.48
C CYS A 97 -12.79 -3.08 -0.30
N PHE A 98 -12.11 -1.99 -0.63
CA PHE A 98 -12.60 -0.65 -0.33
C PHE A 98 -13.45 -0.08 -1.48
N PRO A 99 -14.68 0.36 -1.20
CA PRO A 99 -15.56 0.98 -2.19
C PRO A 99 -15.13 2.41 -2.52
N GLU A 100 -15.04 2.72 -3.81
CA GLU A 100 -14.69 4.04 -4.33
C GLU A 100 -15.84 5.06 -4.26
N GLY A 101 -15.52 6.35 -4.33
CA GLY A 101 -16.48 7.43 -4.56
C GLY A 101 -17.31 7.84 -3.33
N ARG A 102 -16.91 7.43 -2.13
CA ARG A 102 -17.65 7.72 -0.89
C ARG A 102 -17.38 9.10 -0.30
N CYS A 103 -16.18 9.64 -0.48
CA CYS A 103 -15.77 10.93 0.09
C CYS A 103 -15.62 11.99 -1.01
N PRO A 104 -16.39 13.09 -0.97
CA PRO A 104 -16.20 14.22 -1.88
C PRO A 104 -14.76 14.75 -1.81
N GLY A 105 -14.14 14.99 -2.97
CA GLY A 105 -12.78 15.50 -3.08
C GLY A 105 -11.67 14.47 -2.87
N PHE A 106 -11.99 13.23 -2.46
CA PHE A 106 -11.01 12.15 -2.37
C PHE A 106 -10.88 11.44 -3.73
N ASP A 107 -9.67 11.39 -4.28
CA ASP A 107 -9.37 10.62 -5.49
C ASP A 107 -8.88 9.21 -5.12
N ASP A 108 -9.82 8.25 -5.11
CA ASP A 108 -9.52 6.83 -4.84
C ASP A 108 -8.46 6.27 -5.80
N LYS A 109 -8.46 6.72 -7.06
CA LYS A 109 -7.48 6.23 -8.06
C LYS A 109 -6.11 6.78 -7.76
N ALA A 110 -5.98 8.06 -7.40
CA ALA A 110 -4.70 8.63 -6.97
C ALA A 110 -4.17 7.94 -5.71
N PHE A 111 -5.04 7.65 -4.74
CA PHE A 111 -4.66 6.91 -3.54
C PHE A 111 -4.05 5.53 -3.88
N TRP A 112 -4.72 4.77 -4.75
CA TRP A 112 -4.20 3.46 -5.14
C TRP A 112 -2.98 3.53 -6.03
N ARG A 113 -2.87 4.53 -6.93
CA ARG A 113 -1.64 4.80 -7.70
C ARG A 113 -0.46 5.01 -6.76
N HIS A 114 -0.61 5.88 -5.78
CA HIS A 114 0.43 6.15 -4.77
C HIS A 114 0.80 4.87 -4.00
N SER A 115 -0.19 4.14 -3.49
CA SER A 115 0.04 2.92 -2.71
C SER A 115 0.77 1.83 -3.52
N VAL A 116 0.41 1.66 -4.79
CA VAL A 116 1.07 0.71 -5.70
C VAL A 116 2.48 1.17 -6.07
N ALA A 117 2.69 2.46 -6.31
CA ALA A 117 4.01 3.02 -6.58
C ALA A 117 4.95 2.81 -5.39
N THR A 118 4.48 3.08 -4.16
CA THR A 118 5.25 2.87 -2.93
C THR A 118 5.56 1.39 -2.70
N ALA A 119 4.60 0.50 -2.98
CA ALA A 119 4.83 -0.95 -2.95
C ALA A 119 5.91 -1.40 -3.96
N ALA A 120 5.84 -0.94 -5.21
CA ALA A 120 6.82 -1.25 -6.24
C ALA A 120 8.22 -0.71 -5.89
N CYS A 121 8.29 0.54 -5.43
CA CYS A 121 9.52 1.18 -4.99
C CYS A 121 10.15 0.42 -3.81
N ALA A 122 9.38 0.13 -2.77
CA ALA A 122 9.82 -0.61 -1.61
C ALA A 122 10.36 -2.00 -1.99
N LYS A 123 9.71 -2.70 -2.93
CA LYS A 123 10.18 -4.00 -3.43
C LYS A 123 11.54 -3.89 -4.13
N VAL A 124 11.73 -2.88 -4.98
CA VAL A 124 13.01 -2.64 -5.68
C VAL A 124 14.12 -2.31 -4.69
N LEU A 125 13.86 -1.43 -3.72
CA LEU A 125 14.82 -1.08 -2.67
C LEU A 125 15.19 -2.31 -1.84
N ALA A 126 14.20 -3.07 -1.37
CA ALA A 126 14.39 -4.29 -0.58
C ALA A 126 15.31 -5.30 -1.28
N ARG A 127 15.17 -5.46 -2.61
CA ARG A 127 16.03 -6.35 -3.38
C ARG A 127 17.50 -5.94 -3.32
N GLN A 128 17.79 -4.64 -3.44
CA GLN A 128 19.17 -4.14 -3.44
C GLN A 128 19.87 -4.36 -2.11
N ILE A 129 19.13 -4.16 -1.02
CA ILE A 129 19.64 -4.33 0.35
C ILE A 129 19.47 -5.76 0.88
N ARG A 130 19.02 -6.70 0.03
CA ARG A 130 18.75 -8.12 0.38
C ARG A 130 17.75 -8.31 1.54
N PHE A 131 16.78 -7.40 1.64
CA PHE A 131 15.64 -7.51 2.54
C PHE A 131 14.50 -8.32 1.88
N ASN A 132 13.54 -8.79 2.67
CA ASN A 132 12.37 -9.51 2.16
C ASN A 132 11.49 -8.57 1.31
N GLN A 133 11.51 -8.82 0.00
CA GLN A 133 10.81 -8.04 -1.03
C GLN A 133 9.28 -8.09 -0.89
N ASP A 134 8.72 -9.20 -0.41
CA ASP A 134 7.27 -9.36 -0.27
C ASP A 134 6.75 -8.59 0.95
N TYR A 135 7.55 -8.55 2.02
CA TYR A 135 7.34 -7.68 3.18
C TYR A 135 7.33 -6.21 2.79
N ALA A 136 8.36 -5.78 2.05
CA ALA A 136 8.49 -4.41 1.58
C ALA A 136 7.36 -4.00 0.65
N PHE A 137 7.00 -4.87 -0.31
CA PHE A 137 5.88 -4.62 -1.21
C PHE A 137 4.56 -4.45 -0.44
N THR A 138 4.27 -5.38 0.47
CA THR A 138 3.01 -5.38 1.23
C THR A 138 2.91 -4.18 2.16
N ALA A 139 3.99 -3.84 2.87
CA ALA A 139 4.02 -2.66 3.72
C ALA A 139 3.89 -1.38 2.89
N GLY A 140 4.55 -1.29 1.74
CA GLY A 140 4.39 -0.15 0.82
C GLY A 140 2.97 -0.03 0.25
N LEU A 141 2.26 -1.14 0.06
CA LEU A 141 0.86 -1.11 -0.37
C LEU A 141 -0.08 -0.65 0.76
N LEU A 142 0.23 -0.98 2.01
CA LEU A 142 -0.64 -0.79 3.17
C LEU A 142 -0.29 0.42 4.03
N HIS A 143 0.84 1.08 3.80
CA HIS A 143 1.35 2.14 4.69
C HIS A 143 0.34 3.26 4.95
N ASN A 144 -0.51 3.57 3.98
CA ASN A 144 -1.51 4.63 4.03
C ASN A 144 -2.95 4.11 4.19
N ILE A 145 -3.13 2.83 4.56
CA ILE A 145 -4.46 2.19 4.62
C ILE A 145 -5.43 2.86 5.59
N GLY A 146 -4.92 3.51 6.64
CA GLY A 146 -5.77 4.23 7.59
C GLY A 146 -6.50 5.43 6.98
N ARG A 147 -6.04 5.99 5.85
CA ARG A 147 -6.81 7.01 5.12
C ARG A 147 -8.13 6.44 4.62
N LEU A 148 -8.13 5.19 4.14
CA LEU A 148 -9.36 4.53 3.70
C LEU A 148 -10.32 4.25 4.84
N VAL A 149 -9.81 4.00 6.06
CA VAL A 149 -10.66 3.92 7.27
C VAL A 149 -11.38 5.25 7.48
N LEU A 150 -10.63 6.35 7.51
CA LEU A 150 -11.19 7.69 7.74
C LEU A 150 -12.17 8.12 6.63
N VAL A 151 -11.82 7.87 5.37
CA VAL A 151 -12.65 8.15 4.19
C VAL A 151 -13.93 7.32 4.18
N SER A 152 -13.84 6.04 4.54
CA SER A 152 -14.99 5.12 4.48
C SER A 152 -15.96 5.33 5.62
N SER A 153 -15.44 5.57 6.83
CA SER A 153 -16.25 5.67 8.05
C SER A 153 -16.72 7.10 8.31
N PHE A 154 -15.94 8.12 7.91
CA PHE A 154 -16.22 9.53 8.18
C PHE A 154 -16.11 10.44 6.95
N PRO A 155 -16.74 10.11 5.81
CA PRO A 155 -16.54 10.81 4.53
C PRO A 155 -16.82 12.32 4.60
N ALA A 156 -17.84 12.74 5.34
CA ALA A 156 -18.18 14.15 5.48
C ALA A 156 -17.17 14.94 6.32
N HIS A 157 -16.52 14.30 7.30
CA HIS A 157 -15.46 14.92 8.08
C HIS A 157 -14.14 14.91 7.29
N TYR A 158 -13.84 13.84 6.57
CA TYR A 158 -12.63 13.76 5.75
C TYR A 158 -12.66 14.76 4.57
N ALA A 159 -13.83 15.05 4.00
CA ALA A 159 -13.96 16.13 3.02
C ALA A 159 -13.56 17.51 3.60
N GLN A 160 -13.75 17.73 4.91
CA GLN A 160 -13.29 18.95 5.59
C GLN A 160 -11.78 18.95 5.80
N VAL A 161 -11.16 17.79 6.04
CA VAL A 161 -9.70 17.64 6.07
C VAL A 161 -9.10 18.09 4.74
N ILE A 162 -9.62 17.59 3.62
CA ILE A 162 -9.15 17.94 2.28
C ILE A 162 -9.29 19.46 2.03
N ALA A 163 -10.44 20.03 2.38
CA ALA A 163 -10.65 21.48 2.25
C ALA A 163 -9.71 22.30 3.16
N HIS A 164 -9.44 21.81 4.37
CA HIS A 164 -8.54 22.48 5.33
C HIS A 164 -7.08 22.43 4.85
N GLN A 165 -6.63 21.26 4.37
CA GLN A 165 -5.29 21.08 3.81
C GLN A 165 -5.04 22.08 2.68
N ALA A 166 -5.95 22.15 1.70
CA ALA A 166 -5.84 23.09 0.58
C ALA A 166 -5.90 24.56 1.01
N ALA A 167 -6.66 24.88 2.06
CA ALA A 167 -6.81 26.25 2.55
C ALA A 167 -5.65 26.73 3.44
N GLN A 168 -4.94 25.82 4.11
CA GLN A 168 -3.86 26.15 5.05
C GLN A 168 -2.46 25.84 4.50
N ASP A 169 -2.35 25.17 3.35
CA ASP A 169 -1.08 24.76 2.75
C ASP A 169 -0.21 23.96 3.75
N CYS A 170 -0.85 23.01 4.44
CA CYS A 170 -0.23 22.18 5.47
C CYS A 170 -0.16 20.71 5.05
N THR A 171 0.56 19.91 5.83
CA THR A 171 0.63 18.47 5.58
C THR A 171 -0.71 17.78 5.87
N LEU A 172 -0.95 16.65 5.22
CA LEU A 172 -2.16 15.84 5.47
C LEU A 172 -2.31 15.49 6.95
N LEU A 173 -1.20 15.13 7.62
CA LEU A 173 -1.20 14.76 9.03
C LEU A 173 -1.66 15.92 9.92
N GLU A 174 -1.18 17.13 9.65
CA GLU A 174 -1.59 18.35 10.36
C GLU A 174 -3.08 18.65 10.13
N ALA A 175 -3.56 18.49 8.90
CA ALA A 175 -4.97 18.70 8.57
C ALA A 175 -5.90 17.68 9.25
N GLU A 176 -5.52 16.40 9.25
CA GLU A 176 -6.25 15.33 9.94
C GLU A 176 -6.32 15.59 11.44
N GLN A 177 -5.19 15.90 12.08
CA GLN A 177 -5.15 16.24 13.51
C GLN A 177 -5.96 17.50 13.84
N ALA A 178 -5.91 18.54 13.01
CA ALA A 178 -6.64 19.78 13.25
C ALA A 178 -8.16 19.60 13.14
N VAL A 179 -8.63 18.85 12.15
CA VAL A 179 -10.07 18.70 11.84
C VAL A 179 -10.69 17.52 12.59
N LEU A 180 -10.01 16.38 12.64
CA LEU A 180 -10.53 15.13 13.21
C LEU A 180 -10.06 14.91 14.64
N GLY A 181 -8.84 15.34 15.01
CA GLY A 181 -8.21 14.99 16.29
C GLY A 181 -7.56 13.60 16.32
N VAL A 182 -7.58 12.90 15.19
CA VAL A 182 -6.91 11.62 14.93
C VAL A 182 -6.37 11.63 13.51
N ASP A 183 -5.31 10.87 13.26
CA ASP A 183 -4.69 10.76 11.95
C ASP A 183 -4.79 9.36 11.33
N HIS A 184 -4.46 9.29 10.04
CA HIS A 184 -4.47 8.03 9.29
C HIS A 184 -3.42 7.02 9.79
N VAL A 185 -2.36 7.44 10.47
CA VAL A 185 -1.37 6.51 11.02
C VAL A 185 -2.00 5.75 12.20
N GLN A 186 -2.65 6.48 13.10
CA GLN A 186 -3.40 5.90 14.22
C GLN A 186 -4.53 4.99 13.72
N ALA A 187 -5.31 5.45 12.73
CA ALA A 187 -6.38 4.64 12.14
C ALA A 187 -5.84 3.39 11.43
N GLY A 188 -4.68 3.48 10.76
CA GLY A 188 -4.03 2.37 10.08
C GLY A 188 -3.51 1.31 11.05
N VAL A 189 -2.94 1.73 12.19
CA VAL A 189 -2.53 0.82 13.27
C VAL A 189 -3.74 0.10 13.86
N ALA A 190 -4.83 0.82 14.15
CA ALA A 190 -6.07 0.22 14.66
C ALA A 190 -6.65 -0.82 13.69
N LEU A 191 -6.65 -0.52 12.38
CA LEU A 191 -7.06 -1.48 11.35
C LEU A 191 -6.14 -2.70 11.29
N ALA A 192 -4.82 -2.49 11.36
CA ALA A 192 -3.85 -3.59 11.35
C ALA A 192 -4.01 -4.53 12.56
N GLU A 193 -4.35 -4.00 13.73
CA GLU A 193 -4.68 -4.78 14.91
C GLU A 193 -6.00 -5.55 14.73
N HIS A 194 -7.04 -4.88 14.24
CA HIS A 194 -8.32 -5.50 13.96
C HIS A 194 -8.21 -6.65 12.93
N TRP A 195 -7.36 -6.50 11.92
CA TRP A 195 -7.06 -7.55 10.95
C TRP A 195 -6.01 -8.56 11.43
N ASN A 196 -5.50 -8.48 12.65
CA ASN A 196 -4.48 -9.39 13.20
C ASN A 196 -3.18 -9.45 12.36
N PHE A 197 -2.70 -8.31 11.87
CA PHE A 197 -1.41 -8.23 11.20
C PHE A 197 -0.24 -8.43 12.17
N SER A 198 0.88 -8.93 11.65
CA SER A 198 2.11 -9.11 12.41
C SER A 198 2.62 -7.78 12.98
N ASP A 199 3.35 -7.85 14.10
CA ASP A 199 3.95 -6.66 14.73
C ASP A 199 4.85 -5.90 13.75
N THR A 200 5.59 -6.61 12.90
CA THR A 200 6.44 -6.01 11.87
C THR A 200 5.64 -5.14 10.89
N MET A 201 4.48 -5.61 10.43
CA MET A 201 3.62 -4.85 9.53
C MET A 201 2.98 -3.65 10.25
N ARG A 202 2.50 -3.87 11.48
CA ARG A 202 1.90 -2.82 12.31
C ARG A 202 2.88 -1.70 12.61
N LEU A 203 4.13 -2.02 12.94
CA LEU A 203 5.20 -1.05 13.16
C LEU A 203 5.55 -0.28 11.89
N ALA A 204 5.55 -0.94 10.72
CA ALA A 204 5.77 -0.26 9.45
C ALA A 204 4.66 0.76 9.14
N ILE A 205 3.39 0.38 9.31
CA ILE A 205 2.24 1.27 9.13
C ILE A 205 2.28 2.42 10.15
N GLY A 206 2.60 2.12 11.41
CA GLY A 206 2.57 3.08 12.51
C GLY A 206 3.72 4.07 12.55
N ASN A 207 4.86 3.78 11.91
CA ASN A 207 6.08 4.58 12.10
C ASN A 207 6.76 5.02 10.80
N TYR A 208 6.20 4.75 9.61
CA TYR A 208 6.88 5.14 8.37
C TYR A 208 7.07 6.67 8.21
N LEU A 209 6.27 7.51 8.88
CA LEU A 209 6.48 8.97 8.90
C LEU A 209 7.56 9.41 9.90
N GLN A 210 7.90 8.57 10.88
CA GLN A 210 8.86 8.85 11.95
C GLN A 210 9.80 7.64 12.18
N PRO A 211 10.56 7.21 11.16
CA PRO A 211 11.36 5.98 11.23
C PRO A 211 12.53 6.06 12.23
N GLU A 212 12.87 7.26 12.71
CA GLU A 212 13.90 7.48 13.74
C GLU A 212 13.45 7.13 15.17
N VAL A 213 12.16 6.93 15.40
CA VAL A 213 11.65 6.57 16.74
C VAL A 213 12.18 5.19 17.15
N PRO A 214 12.73 5.04 18.37
CA PRO A 214 13.20 3.74 18.84
C PRO A 214 12.11 2.67 18.76
N GLY A 215 12.41 1.56 18.07
CA GLY A 215 11.45 0.47 17.88
C GLY A 215 10.58 0.57 16.63
N ALA A 216 10.70 1.62 15.81
CA ALA A 216 9.99 1.74 14.53
C ALA A 216 10.27 0.57 13.56
N GLY A 217 11.45 -0.04 13.69
CA GLY A 217 11.88 -1.18 12.90
C GLY A 217 12.37 -0.79 11.51
N PHE A 218 13.18 -1.68 10.92
CA PHE A 218 13.82 -1.41 9.63
C PHE A 218 12.83 -1.24 8.47
N LEU A 219 11.70 -1.96 8.52
CA LEU A 219 10.68 -1.88 7.49
C LEU A 219 10.05 -0.48 7.41
N ALA A 220 9.84 0.20 8.55
CA ALA A 220 9.35 1.58 8.55
C ALA A 220 10.32 2.54 7.84
N ALA A 221 11.63 2.39 8.08
CA ALA A 221 12.66 3.18 7.39
C ALA A 221 12.67 2.92 5.87
N LEU A 222 12.50 1.67 5.45
CA LEU A 222 12.40 1.30 4.04
C LEU A 222 11.17 1.94 3.38
N ILE A 223 10.00 1.85 4.03
CA ILE A 223 8.77 2.47 3.52
C ILE A 223 8.87 3.99 3.50
N HIS A 224 9.51 4.60 4.50
CA HIS A 224 9.76 6.04 4.53
C HIS A 224 10.51 6.52 3.28
N VAL A 225 11.63 5.86 2.96
CA VAL A 225 12.43 6.21 1.77
C VAL A 225 11.66 5.92 0.48
N ALA A 226 10.96 4.79 0.41
CA ALA A 226 10.15 4.44 -0.76
C ALA A 226 9.07 5.49 -1.04
N ASN A 227 8.33 5.89 -0.01
CA ASN A 227 7.29 6.91 -0.09
C ASN A 227 7.86 8.25 -0.58
N ALA A 228 8.99 8.69 -0.02
CA ALA A 228 9.62 9.94 -0.42
C ALA A 228 10.09 9.92 -1.89
N ILE A 229 10.63 8.80 -2.37
CA ILE A 229 11.03 8.64 -3.78
C ILE A 229 9.80 8.72 -4.69
N VAL A 230 8.69 8.07 -4.32
CA VAL A 230 7.45 8.09 -5.10
C VAL A 230 6.86 9.49 -5.22
N CYS A 231 6.83 10.24 -4.12
CA CYS A 231 6.42 11.65 -4.15
C CYS A 231 7.38 12.49 -5.02
N ALA A 232 8.69 12.28 -4.91
CA ALA A 232 9.69 13.03 -5.68
C ALA A 232 9.63 12.76 -7.19
N LEU A 233 9.25 11.55 -7.59
CA LEU A 233 9.07 11.15 -8.98
C LEU A 233 7.67 11.48 -9.54
N ASP A 234 6.75 12.01 -8.72
CA ASP A 234 5.35 12.31 -9.08
C ASP A 234 4.62 11.13 -9.76
N LEU A 235 4.91 9.90 -9.32
CA LEU A 235 4.34 8.71 -9.98
C LEU A 235 2.82 8.62 -9.80
N ALA A 236 2.31 9.11 -8.66
CA ALA A 236 0.89 9.08 -8.35
C ALA A 236 0.07 10.14 -9.09
N GLN A 237 0.72 11.21 -9.59
CA GLN A 237 0.09 12.40 -10.17
C GLN A 237 -1.04 12.95 -9.28
N ALA A 238 -0.82 12.94 -7.97
CA ALA A 238 -1.71 13.53 -6.99
C ALA A 238 -1.27 14.98 -6.82
N GLY A 239 -2.00 15.93 -7.42
CA GLY A 239 -1.55 17.31 -7.65
C GLY A 239 -1.13 18.15 -6.44
N ASP A 240 -1.23 17.63 -5.21
CA ASP A 240 -0.89 18.31 -3.95
C ASP A 240 0.08 17.51 -3.04
N ASP A 241 0.69 16.42 -3.52
CA ASP A 241 1.64 15.63 -2.70
C ASP A 241 2.97 16.38 -2.53
N MET A 242 3.16 17.00 -1.37
CA MET A 242 4.45 17.55 -0.95
C MET A 242 5.49 16.43 -0.80
N VAL A 243 6.69 16.62 -1.36
CA VAL A 243 7.80 15.67 -1.15
C VAL A 243 8.18 15.69 0.33
N PRO A 244 8.00 14.59 1.07
CA PRO A 244 8.29 14.56 2.49
C PRO A 244 9.81 14.68 2.70
N ARG A 245 10.20 15.32 3.80
CA ARG A 245 11.60 15.35 4.20
C ARG A 245 12.06 13.93 4.51
N VAL A 246 13.10 13.48 3.82
CA VAL A 246 13.71 12.17 4.09
C VAL A 246 14.48 12.22 5.41
N SER A 247 14.16 11.28 6.31
CA SER A 247 14.88 11.06 7.55
C SER A 247 16.31 10.57 7.26
N PRO A 248 17.36 11.28 7.73
CA PRO A 248 18.74 10.87 7.51
C PRO A 248 19.02 9.46 8.07
N VAL A 249 18.38 9.13 9.21
CA VAL A 249 18.49 7.80 9.83
C VAL A 249 17.98 6.71 8.89
N ALA A 250 16.82 6.93 8.25
CA ALA A 250 16.27 5.98 7.30
C ALA A 250 17.11 5.87 6.03
N TRP A 251 17.56 7.01 5.50
CA TRP A 251 18.40 7.06 4.31
C TRP A 251 19.73 6.31 4.50
N ASP A 252 20.41 6.58 5.61
CA ASP A 252 21.68 5.94 5.95
C ASP A 252 21.49 4.45 6.26
N ALA A 253 20.38 4.07 6.89
CA ALA A 253 20.07 2.67 7.20
C ALA A 253 19.93 1.79 5.94
N LEU A 254 19.48 2.36 4.81
CA LEU A 254 19.41 1.63 3.55
C LEU A 254 20.80 1.38 2.94
N GLY A 255 21.80 2.19 3.28
CA GLY A 255 23.19 1.99 2.86
C GLY A 255 23.40 2.02 1.33
N LEU A 256 22.47 2.61 0.57
CA LEU A 256 22.55 2.72 -0.88
C LEU A 256 23.31 3.98 -1.27
N GLY A 257 24.23 3.85 -2.24
CA GLY A 257 24.94 4.99 -2.82
C GLY A 257 24.07 5.78 -3.80
N GLU A 258 24.41 7.05 -4.03
CA GLU A 258 23.67 7.96 -4.94
C GLU A 258 23.53 7.39 -6.36
N ASP A 259 24.61 6.83 -6.91
CA ASP A 259 24.60 6.16 -8.23
C ASP A 259 23.62 4.99 -8.30
N THR A 260 23.41 4.32 -7.16
CA THR A 260 22.44 3.22 -7.10
C THR A 260 21.03 3.76 -7.21
N TYR A 261 20.68 4.83 -6.47
CA TYR A 261 19.35 5.44 -6.55
C TYR A 261 18.98 5.88 -7.96
N LEU A 262 19.91 6.51 -8.69
CA LEU A 262 19.68 6.92 -10.08
C LEU A 262 19.35 5.74 -11.01
N GLN A 263 19.98 4.58 -10.80
CA GLN A 263 19.67 3.37 -11.56
C GLN A 263 18.31 2.78 -11.18
N LEU A 264 17.92 2.88 -9.90
CA LEU A 264 16.66 2.35 -9.42
C LEU A 264 15.45 3.14 -9.90
N PHE A 265 15.54 4.46 -10.08
CA PHE A 265 14.38 5.28 -10.50
C PHE A 265 13.72 4.76 -11.77
N ARG A 266 14.52 4.45 -12.80
CA ARG A 266 14.00 3.87 -14.04
C ARG A 266 13.35 2.50 -13.84
N GLU A 267 13.92 1.67 -12.97
CA GLU A 267 13.31 0.39 -12.64
C GLU A 267 11.99 0.57 -11.89
N ILE A 268 11.93 1.50 -10.94
CA ILE A 268 10.73 1.80 -10.15
C ILE A 268 9.59 2.26 -11.06
N GLU A 269 9.85 3.18 -11.98
CA GLU A 269 8.87 3.63 -12.99
C GLU A 269 8.32 2.45 -13.80
N LEU A 270 9.19 1.60 -14.34
CA LEU A 270 8.79 0.43 -15.12
C LEU A 270 7.93 -0.55 -14.30
N ARG A 271 8.30 -0.79 -13.03
CA ARG A 271 7.54 -1.67 -12.10
C ARG A 271 6.21 -1.06 -11.68
N TYR A 272 6.15 0.26 -11.52
CA TYR A 272 4.92 0.97 -11.24
C TYR A 272 3.95 0.85 -12.42
N ASP A 273 4.41 1.12 -13.64
CA ASP A 273 3.59 1.00 -14.86
C ASP A 273 3.06 -0.43 -15.06
N GLU A 274 3.89 -1.45 -14.76
CA GLU A 274 3.54 -2.87 -14.76
C GLU A 274 2.30 -3.18 -13.92
N ILE A 275 2.25 -2.65 -12.70
CA ILE A 275 1.20 -2.98 -11.72
C ILE A 275 -0.02 -2.07 -11.89
N THR A 276 0.19 -0.78 -12.13
CA THR A 276 -0.87 0.24 -12.18
C THR A 276 -1.75 0.09 -13.41
N THR A 277 -1.16 -0.19 -14.59
CA THR A 277 -1.91 -0.42 -15.85
C THR A 277 -2.95 -1.51 -15.70
N ALA A 278 -2.75 -2.44 -14.78
CA ALA A 278 -3.57 -3.61 -14.65
C ALA A 278 -4.46 -3.63 -13.40
N LEU A 279 -4.21 -2.78 -12.41
CA LEU A 279 -5.08 -2.61 -11.25
C LEU A 279 -6.10 -1.48 -11.44
N LEU A 280 -5.77 -0.42 -12.17
CA LEU A 280 -6.54 0.84 -12.21
C LEU A 280 -7.10 1.18 -13.60
N SER A 281 -7.08 0.23 -14.54
CA SER A 281 -7.68 0.34 -15.87
C SER A 281 -9.14 -0.12 -15.94
#